data_AF-W4FAU1-F1
#
_entry.id   AF-W4FAU1-F1
#
_cell.length_a   1.000
_cell.length_b   1.000
_cell.length_c   1.000
_cell.angle_alpha   90.00
_cell.angle_beta   90.00
_cell.angle_gamma   90.00
#
_symmetry.space_group_name_H-M   'P 1'
#
loop_
_entity.id
_entity.type
_entity.pdbx_description
1 polymer ?
#
loop_
_entity_poly.entity_id
_entity_poly.type
_entity_poly.pdbx_seq_one_letter_code
_entity_poly.pdbx_strand_id
1 'polypeptide(L)'
;MSRKRAKDAANWAALLRLTPCGLNLTKLIASSDGVKAFSTQLQRHFDGTKFTHVGVGWDTSPQLLALAGALAMHCDCGISLLRTEIQSRNAGDASAMSVLVLVELVENGDDLLATLHRASQNVAAPSAVVGFAAVCAKEEIAFDDLNVPWYCGWTPKGAKMEVATSVSSIRQLEKYRLRHCTTSYEGNQLGEDRSEHWVDGDVAMYAVYDGHGGDIAVNFIHDTLGRLVQDALHLRQHDTATNEHDFKDNTAVVVVPSKRKASSSCQSSTKELLRQSYLECDQLLKDKLTAYGPTVKASRGYCNTGSCAVTAVFDGDRLYIANVGDCQAVLGLERECTPLHGQNFEWDAKVLSTLHDCNNPDEVKLVIERSNDRNAIRLSHDDQLRHVAEYGGANKRVAGSLMVTRALGDWYLKADEFSSMPYKPKVPYITAEPDVVVHILTKQDKFVILASDGLWEVVPPLLAVQVVSNYGIWAIV
;
A
#
# COMPACT_ATOMS: atom_id res chain seq x y z
N MET A 1 -14.28 -53.47 15.31
CA MET A 1 -13.08 -52.77 15.84
C MET A 1 -11.94 -53.02 14.84
N SER A 2 -11.19 -52.10 14.26
CA SER A 2 -10.91 -50.68 14.51
C SER A 2 -10.46 -50.04 13.18
N ARG A 3 -10.77 -48.76 13.05
CA ARG A 3 -10.43 -47.75 12.04
C ARG A 3 -9.03 -47.91 11.38
N LYS A 4 -8.99 -48.01 10.04
CA LYS A 4 -7.87 -47.44 9.26
C LYS A 4 -8.12 -45.94 9.13
N ARG A 5 -7.47 -45.14 9.98
CA ARG A 5 -7.43 -43.67 9.87
C ARG A 5 -6.72 -43.29 8.57
N ALA A 6 -7.35 -42.41 7.79
CA ALA A 6 -6.74 -41.68 6.69
C ALA A 6 -5.46 -40.99 7.17
N LYS A 7 -4.33 -41.29 6.53
CA LYS A 7 -3.00 -40.77 6.92
C LYS A 7 -2.46 -39.69 5.99
N ASP A 8 -3.16 -39.29 4.94
CA ASP A 8 -2.53 -38.46 3.90
C ASP A 8 -2.94 -36.98 3.90
N ALA A 9 -3.93 -36.56 4.70
CA ALA A 9 -4.29 -35.14 4.84
C ALA A 9 -3.40 -34.38 5.84
N ALA A 10 -2.72 -35.09 6.76
CA ALA A 10 -1.98 -34.47 7.87
C ALA A 10 -0.58 -33.96 7.46
N ASN A 11 0.04 -34.53 6.41
CA ASN A 11 1.38 -34.14 5.98
C ASN A 11 1.39 -32.80 5.22
N TRP A 12 0.33 -32.50 4.46
CA TRP A 12 0.22 -31.23 3.73
C TRP A 12 -0.06 -30.04 4.66
N ALA A 13 -0.85 -30.26 5.71
CA ALA A 13 -1.07 -29.24 6.75
C ALA A 13 0.22 -28.85 7.49
N ALA A 14 1.18 -29.77 7.61
CA ALA A 14 2.49 -29.50 8.20
C ALA A 14 3.42 -28.75 7.22
N LEU A 15 3.37 -29.07 5.93
CA LEU A 15 4.13 -28.35 4.90
C LEU A 15 3.64 -26.89 4.73
N LEU A 16 2.34 -26.65 4.92
CA LEU A 16 1.70 -25.34 4.79
C LEU A 16 1.71 -24.51 6.08
N ARG A 17 1.86 -25.13 7.26
CA ARG A 17 2.16 -24.43 8.53
C ARG A 17 3.55 -23.78 8.52
N LEU A 18 4.43 -24.21 7.63
CA LEU A 18 5.80 -23.73 7.49
C LEU A 18 5.96 -22.73 6.32
N THR A 19 4.89 -22.42 5.60
CA THR A 19 4.90 -21.35 4.58
C THR A 19 4.27 -20.08 5.16
N PRO A 20 5.01 -18.96 5.23
CA PRO A 20 4.44 -17.66 5.56
C PRO A 20 3.30 -17.27 4.61
N CYS A 21 2.46 -16.36 5.07
CA CYS A 21 1.24 -15.87 4.41
C CYS A 21 1.46 -15.55 2.91
N GLY A 22 0.59 -16.09 2.06
CA GLY A 22 0.74 -16.07 0.60
C GLY A 22 0.75 -17.49 0.06
N LEU A 23 -0.42 -18.12 -0.01
CA LEU A 23 -0.53 -19.41 -0.68
C LEU A 23 -0.31 -19.16 -2.17
N ASN A 24 0.93 -19.35 -2.61
CA ASN A 24 1.30 -19.20 -4.02
C ASN A 24 0.40 -20.16 -4.83
N LEU A 25 -0.49 -19.63 -5.66
CA LEU A 25 -1.41 -20.42 -6.49
C LEU A 25 -0.63 -21.47 -7.31
N THR A 26 0.63 -21.16 -7.65
CA THR A 26 1.62 -22.07 -8.24
C THR A 26 1.86 -23.33 -7.40
N LYS A 27 1.94 -23.24 -6.06
CA LYS A 27 2.09 -24.40 -5.17
C LYS A 27 0.82 -25.25 -5.10
N LEU A 28 -0.36 -24.63 -5.15
CA LEU A 28 -1.64 -25.34 -5.16
C LEU A 28 -1.79 -26.16 -6.46
N ILE A 29 -1.52 -25.55 -7.61
CA ILE A 29 -1.62 -26.20 -8.93
C ILE A 29 -0.46 -27.16 -9.22
N ALA A 30 0.70 -27.00 -8.57
CA ALA A 30 1.84 -27.90 -8.73
C ALA A 30 1.61 -29.29 -8.09
N SER A 31 0.55 -29.46 -7.29
CA SER A 31 0.19 -30.74 -6.67
C SER A 31 -1.21 -31.20 -7.10
N SER A 32 -1.27 -32.36 -7.74
CA SER A 32 -2.54 -33.00 -8.11
C SER A 32 -3.45 -33.27 -6.89
N ASP A 33 -2.85 -33.56 -5.73
CA ASP A 33 -3.59 -33.78 -4.48
C ASP A 33 -4.19 -32.48 -3.93
N GLY A 34 -3.50 -31.35 -4.09
CA GLY A 34 -3.96 -30.03 -3.64
C GLY A 34 -5.18 -29.55 -4.42
N VAL A 35 -5.10 -29.64 -5.75
CA VAL A 35 -6.23 -29.36 -6.66
C VAL A 35 -7.41 -30.27 -6.33
N LYS A 36 -7.20 -31.59 -6.19
CA LYS A 36 -8.26 -32.55 -5.86
C LYS A 36 -8.93 -32.27 -4.51
N ALA A 37 -8.15 -31.88 -3.50
CA ALA A 37 -8.67 -31.52 -2.19
C ALA A 37 -9.54 -30.25 -2.25
N PHE A 38 -9.09 -29.21 -2.95
CA PHE A 38 -9.85 -27.98 -3.15
C PHE A 38 -11.16 -28.26 -3.92
N SER A 39 -11.10 -28.99 -5.04
CA SER A 39 -12.28 -29.39 -5.82
C SER A 39 -13.29 -30.17 -4.98
N THR A 40 -12.83 -31.10 -4.13
CA THR A 40 -13.70 -31.89 -3.26
C THR A 40 -14.39 -31.03 -2.21
N GLN A 41 -13.71 -30.02 -1.64
CA GLN A 41 -14.31 -29.10 -0.67
C GLN A 41 -15.36 -28.20 -1.34
N LEU A 42 -15.04 -27.66 -2.51
CA LEU A 42 -15.95 -26.85 -3.31
C LEU A 42 -17.20 -27.64 -3.68
N GLN A 43 -17.07 -28.88 -4.17
CA GLN A 43 -18.21 -29.75 -4.47
C GLN A 43 -19.10 -30.01 -3.25
N ARG A 44 -18.51 -30.20 -2.06
CA ARG A 44 -19.28 -30.38 -0.82
C ARG A 44 -20.00 -29.08 -0.40
N HIS A 45 -19.38 -27.93 -0.61
CA HIS A 45 -19.97 -26.65 -0.24
C HIS A 45 -21.14 -26.29 -1.16
N PHE A 46 -20.99 -26.55 -2.46
CA PHE A 46 -22.04 -26.33 -3.46
C PHE A 46 -22.92 -27.57 -3.67
N ASP A 47 -22.99 -28.50 -2.71
CA ASP A 47 -23.84 -29.69 -2.80
C ASP A 47 -25.31 -29.25 -2.92
N GLY A 48 -25.96 -29.59 -4.04
CA GLY A 48 -27.30 -29.12 -4.40
C GLY A 48 -27.35 -27.89 -5.33
N THR A 49 -26.24 -27.20 -5.58
CA THR A 49 -26.15 -26.10 -6.57
C THR A 49 -25.68 -26.66 -7.91
N LYS A 50 -26.54 -26.65 -8.93
CA LYS A 50 -26.18 -27.12 -10.28
C LYS A 50 -25.57 -26.00 -11.12
N PHE A 51 -24.28 -26.07 -11.39
CA PHE A 51 -23.60 -25.23 -12.39
C PHE A 51 -23.20 -26.06 -13.61
N THR A 52 -23.34 -25.49 -14.80
CA THR A 52 -22.90 -26.11 -16.07
C THR A 52 -21.51 -25.66 -16.47
N HIS A 53 -21.01 -24.54 -15.92
CA HIS A 53 -19.69 -24.00 -16.23
C HIS A 53 -18.99 -23.41 -15.00
N VAL A 54 -17.66 -23.52 -14.96
CA VAL A 54 -16.79 -22.68 -14.14
C VAL A 54 -16.43 -21.44 -14.95
N GLY A 55 -16.88 -20.28 -14.50
CA GLY A 55 -16.59 -18.98 -15.09
C GLY A 55 -15.32 -18.40 -14.51
N VAL A 56 -14.39 -17.96 -15.34
CA VAL A 56 -13.19 -17.26 -14.91
C VAL A 56 -12.97 -16.04 -15.78
N GLY A 57 -12.49 -14.93 -15.20
CA GLY A 57 -12.16 -13.73 -15.95
C GLY A 57 -11.19 -14.05 -17.09
N TRP A 58 -11.42 -13.48 -18.28
CA TRP A 58 -10.52 -13.61 -19.43
C TRP A 58 -9.09 -13.12 -19.13
N ASP A 59 -8.97 -12.14 -18.26
CA ASP A 59 -7.75 -11.45 -17.83
C ASP A 59 -7.11 -12.06 -16.59
N THR A 60 -7.58 -13.22 -16.14
CA THR A 60 -7.07 -13.88 -14.94
C THR A 60 -5.63 -14.39 -15.09
N SER A 61 -4.95 -14.65 -13.96
CA SER A 61 -3.64 -15.31 -13.98
C SER A 61 -3.69 -16.69 -14.68
N PRO A 62 -2.62 -17.08 -15.41
CA PRO A 62 -2.53 -18.42 -16.00
C PRO A 62 -2.74 -19.56 -14.99
N GLN A 63 -2.37 -19.32 -13.73
CA GLN A 63 -2.54 -20.24 -12.62
C GLN A 63 -4.02 -20.43 -12.25
N LEU A 64 -4.80 -19.34 -12.19
CA LEU A 64 -6.24 -19.45 -11.94
C LEU A 64 -6.98 -20.08 -13.12
N LEU A 65 -6.55 -19.79 -14.35
CA LEU A 65 -7.10 -20.43 -15.55
C LEU A 65 -6.84 -21.94 -15.56
N ALA A 66 -5.63 -22.37 -15.18
CA ALA A 66 -5.29 -23.78 -15.04
C ALA A 66 -6.13 -24.46 -13.94
N LEU A 67 -6.35 -23.77 -12.81
CA LEU A 67 -7.21 -24.26 -11.73
C LEU A 67 -8.67 -24.37 -12.16
N ALA A 68 -9.20 -23.36 -12.87
CA ALA A 68 -10.55 -23.39 -13.44
C ALA A 68 -10.73 -24.59 -14.37
N GLY A 69 -9.74 -24.89 -15.20
CA GLY A 69 -9.76 -26.07 -16.06
C GLY A 69 -9.74 -27.38 -15.30
N ALA A 70 -8.92 -27.49 -14.25
CA ALA A 70 -8.90 -28.68 -13.41
C ALA A 70 -10.21 -28.87 -12.63
N LEU A 71 -10.82 -27.79 -12.14
CA LEU A 71 -12.14 -27.80 -11.49
C LEU A 71 -13.23 -28.24 -12.45
N ALA A 72 -13.25 -27.69 -13.66
CA ALA A 72 -14.21 -28.03 -14.69
C ALA A 72 -14.16 -29.52 -15.03
N MET A 73 -12.94 -30.06 -15.22
CA MET A 73 -12.72 -31.50 -15.41
C MET A 73 -13.20 -32.35 -14.22
N HIS A 74 -12.93 -31.91 -12.98
CA HIS A 74 -13.32 -32.65 -11.78
C HIS A 74 -14.83 -32.61 -11.49
N CYS A 75 -15.51 -31.55 -11.89
CA CYS A 75 -16.95 -31.36 -11.69
C CYS A 75 -17.78 -31.76 -12.92
N ASP A 76 -17.14 -32.27 -13.98
CA ASP A 76 -17.78 -32.65 -15.25
C ASP A 76 -18.63 -31.52 -15.85
N CYS A 77 -18.02 -30.33 -15.94
CA CYS A 77 -18.67 -29.11 -16.42
C CYS A 77 -17.77 -28.33 -17.39
N GLY A 78 -18.33 -27.34 -18.09
CA GLY A 78 -17.59 -26.52 -19.03
C GLY A 78 -16.74 -25.43 -18.34
N ILE A 79 -15.90 -24.76 -19.14
CA ILE A 79 -15.20 -23.53 -18.72
C ILE A 79 -15.79 -22.38 -19.51
N SER A 80 -16.09 -21.27 -18.85
CA SER A 80 -16.51 -20.02 -19.51
C SER A 80 -15.50 -18.91 -19.22
N LEU A 81 -15.01 -18.27 -20.27
CA LEU A 81 -14.15 -17.09 -20.14
C LEU A 81 -15.02 -15.85 -20.12
N LEU A 82 -15.13 -15.25 -18.93
CA LEU A 82 -15.97 -14.09 -18.68
C LEU A 82 -15.28 -12.85 -19.25
N ARG A 83 -15.96 -12.14 -20.15
CA ARG A 83 -15.46 -10.94 -20.83
C ARG A 83 -16.40 -9.78 -20.59
N THR A 84 -15.85 -8.59 -20.47
CA THR A 84 -16.65 -7.36 -20.48
C THR A 84 -17.20 -7.18 -21.89
N GLU A 85 -18.51 -7.33 -22.07
CA GLU A 85 -19.14 -7.21 -23.39
C GLU A 85 -18.97 -5.78 -23.94
N ILE A 86 -18.10 -5.62 -24.94
CA ILE A 86 -18.36 -4.65 -26.00
C ILE A 86 -19.48 -5.26 -26.83
N GLN A 87 -20.65 -4.63 -26.85
CA GLN A 87 -21.85 -5.05 -27.59
C GLN A 87 -21.51 -5.77 -28.91
N SER A 88 -21.47 -7.10 -28.87
CA SER A 88 -21.40 -7.94 -30.06
C SER A 88 -22.84 -8.37 -30.36
N ARG A 89 -23.43 -7.72 -31.36
CA ARG A 89 -24.79 -8.01 -31.87
C ARG A 89 -24.94 -9.39 -32.55
N ASN A 90 -24.04 -10.35 -32.31
CA ASN A 90 -24.07 -11.67 -32.96
C ASN A 90 -23.97 -12.84 -31.97
N ALA A 91 -24.71 -12.82 -30.85
CA ALA A 91 -24.93 -14.02 -30.04
C ALA A 91 -26.17 -14.77 -30.57
N GLY A 92 -26.00 -15.50 -31.66
CA GLY A 92 -26.96 -16.52 -32.08
C GLY A 92 -26.92 -17.70 -31.11
N ASP A 93 -28.08 -18.05 -30.57
CA ASP A 93 -28.43 -19.32 -29.92
C ASP A 93 -27.44 -19.88 -28.87
N ALA A 94 -26.99 -19.02 -27.94
CA ALA A 94 -26.28 -19.50 -26.76
C ALA A 94 -27.27 -20.08 -25.74
N SER A 95 -27.13 -21.37 -25.41
CA SER A 95 -27.91 -22.02 -24.36
C SER A 95 -27.64 -21.35 -23.00
N ALA A 96 -28.68 -21.16 -22.18
CA ALA A 96 -28.56 -20.55 -20.86
C ALA A 96 -27.58 -21.36 -19.98
N MET A 97 -26.50 -20.73 -19.53
CA MET A 97 -25.50 -21.35 -18.66
C MET A 97 -25.78 -21.03 -17.19
N SER A 98 -25.53 -21.98 -16.29
CA SER A 98 -25.40 -21.69 -14.86
C SER A 98 -23.91 -21.68 -14.51
N VAL A 99 -23.41 -20.53 -14.07
CA VAL A 99 -21.97 -20.27 -13.95
C VAL A 99 -21.58 -20.17 -12.49
N LEU A 100 -20.63 -21.00 -12.07
CA LEU A 100 -19.90 -20.82 -10.82
C LEU A 100 -18.68 -19.94 -11.12
N VAL A 101 -18.64 -18.74 -10.57
CA VAL A 101 -17.58 -17.78 -10.87
C VAL A 101 -16.39 -18.00 -9.93
N LEU A 102 -15.22 -18.25 -10.50
CA LEU A 102 -13.95 -18.43 -9.79
C LEU A 102 -13.10 -17.17 -9.86
N VAL A 103 -12.59 -16.72 -8.71
CA VAL A 103 -11.73 -15.54 -8.60
C VAL A 103 -10.44 -15.83 -7.83
N GLU A 104 -9.41 -15.04 -8.09
CA GLU A 104 -8.07 -15.20 -7.50
C GLU A 104 -8.00 -14.70 -6.05
N LEU A 105 -6.88 -15.04 -5.40
CA LEU A 105 -6.44 -14.57 -4.09
C LEU A 105 -6.76 -13.10 -3.88
N VAL A 106 -7.35 -12.82 -2.73
CA VAL A 106 -7.60 -11.44 -2.32
C VAL A 106 -6.98 -11.18 -0.97
N GLU A 107 -6.22 -10.09 -0.90
CA GLU A 107 -5.50 -9.69 0.30
C GLU A 107 -6.43 -9.13 1.40
N ASN A 108 -7.62 -8.66 1.04
CA ASN A 108 -8.65 -8.14 1.95
C ASN A 108 -10.08 -8.59 1.52
N GLY A 109 -11.09 -8.38 2.37
CA GLY A 109 -12.48 -8.77 2.07
C GLY A 109 -13.17 -7.91 1.00
N ASP A 110 -12.91 -6.61 1.00
CA ASP A 110 -13.60 -5.64 0.12
C ASP A 110 -13.19 -5.80 -1.36
N ASP A 111 -11.92 -6.09 -1.64
CA ASP A 111 -11.46 -6.38 -2.99
C ASP A 111 -12.07 -7.68 -3.53
N LEU A 112 -12.41 -8.62 -2.65
CA LEU A 112 -13.04 -9.86 -3.04
C LEU A 112 -14.47 -9.57 -3.46
N LEU A 113 -15.25 -8.85 -2.66
CA LEU A 113 -16.62 -8.46 -3.04
C LEU A 113 -16.66 -7.70 -4.37
N ALA A 114 -15.75 -6.73 -4.57
CA ALA A 114 -15.66 -5.99 -5.82
C ALA A 114 -15.27 -6.88 -7.01
N THR A 115 -14.38 -7.86 -6.81
CA THR A 115 -13.98 -8.82 -7.84
C THR A 115 -15.13 -9.78 -8.18
N LEU A 116 -15.88 -10.25 -7.18
CA LEU A 116 -17.08 -11.06 -7.38
C LEU A 116 -18.15 -10.27 -8.16
N HIS A 117 -18.36 -9.00 -7.83
CA HIS A 117 -19.32 -8.15 -8.52
C HIS A 117 -18.93 -7.84 -9.98
N ARG A 118 -17.65 -7.56 -10.25
CA ARG A 118 -17.17 -7.40 -11.63
C ARG A 118 -17.32 -8.69 -12.44
N ALA A 119 -16.94 -9.81 -11.85
CA ALA A 119 -17.02 -11.10 -12.52
C ALA A 119 -18.47 -11.51 -12.80
N SER A 120 -19.42 -11.15 -11.93
CA SER A 120 -20.85 -11.41 -12.17
C SER A 120 -21.43 -10.57 -13.31
N GLN A 121 -21.00 -9.32 -13.47
CA GLN A 121 -21.40 -8.46 -14.57
C GLN A 121 -20.89 -8.93 -15.94
N ASN A 122 -19.83 -9.75 -15.97
CA ASN A 122 -19.25 -10.31 -17.18
C ASN A 122 -19.90 -11.65 -17.62
N VAL A 123 -20.96 -12.09 -16.93
CA VAL A 123 -21.75 -13.26 -17.32
C VAL A 123 -22.85 -12.82 -18.29
N ALA A 124 -22.73 -13.24 -19.55
CA ALA A 124 -23.67 -12.88 -20.62
C ALA A 124 -25.08 -13.47 -20.41
N ALA A 125 -26.12 -12.66 -20.59
CA ALA A 125 -27.50 -13.14 -20.61
C ALA A 125 -27.71 -14.10 -21.81
N PRO A 126 -28.48 -15.21 -21.67
CA PRO A 126 -29.38 -15.55 -20.56
C PRO A 126 -28.74 -16.35 -19.41
N SER A 127 -27.42 -16.35 -19.27
CA SER A 127 -26.71 -17.11 -18.23
C SER A 127 -26.87 -16.48 -16.84
N ALA A 128 -26.84 -17.31 -15.80
CA ALA A 128 -27.01 -16.88 -14.41
C ALA A 128 -25.79 -17.28 -13.56
N VAL A 129 -25.35 -16.36 -12.70
CA VAL A 129 -24.39 -16.67 -11.64
C VAL A 129 -25.10 -17.47 -10.55
N VAL A 130 -24.65 -18.69 -10.31
CA VAL A 130 -25.25 -19.58 -9.29
C VAL A 130 -24.39 -19.72 -8.04
N GLY A 131 -23.18 -19.15 -8.06
CA GLY A 131 -22.33 -19.01 -6.89
C GLY A 131 -20.96 -18.46 -7.20
N PHE A 132 -20.17 -18.23 -6.15
CA PHE A 132 -18.82 -17.69 -6.23
C PHE A 132 -17.81 -18.57 -5.49
N ALA A 133 -16.63 -18.78 -6.07
CA ALA A 133 -15.53 -19.47 -5.41
C ALA A 133 -14.26 -18.62 -5.45
N ALA A 134 -13.55 -18.54 -4.32
CA ALA A 134 -12.28 -17.83 -4.19
C ALA A 134 -11.20 -18.73 -3.58
N VAL A 135 -9.95 -18.49 -3.96
CA VAL A 135 -8.78 -19.23 -3.48
C VAL A 135 -7.97 -18.34 -2.55
N CYS A 136 -8.17 -18.52 -1.24
CA CYS A 136 -7.45 -17.88 -0.14
C CYS A 136 -7.79 -16.40 0.15
N ALA A 137 -7.85 -16.10 1.45
CA ALA A 137 -8.03 -14.78 2.03
C ALA A 137 -7.02 -14.59 3.16
N LYS A 138 -6.36 -13.43 3.21
CA LYS A 138 -5.39 -13.08 4.28
C LYS A 138 -6.10 -12.83 5.62
N GLU A 139 -7.36 -12.39 5.57
CA GLU A 139 -8.19 -12.05 6.72
C GLU A 139 -9.49 -12.89 6.78
N GLU A 140 -10.18 -12.81 7.90
CA GLU A 140 -11.49 -13.44 8.09
C GLU A 140 -12.53 -12.61 7.32
N ILE A 141 -13.03 -13.14 6.20
CA ILE A 141 -13.93 -12.39 5.32
C ILE A 141 -15.38 -12.69 5.66
N ALA A 142 -16.10 -11.70 6.21
CA ALA A 142 -17.55 -11.71 6.34
C ALA A 142 -18.22 -10.96 5.18
N PHE A 143 -19.07 -11.67 4.44
CA PHE A 143 -19.95 -11.07 3.44
C PHE A 143 -21.40 -11.23 3.89
N ASP A 144 -21.97 -10.14 4.38
CA ASP A 144 -23.37 -10.08 4.78
C ASP A 144 -24.30 -9.73 3.59
N ASP A 145 -23.73 -9.38 2.43
CA ASP A 145 -24.43 -8.71 1.31
C ASP A 145 -24.55 -9.55 0.01
N LEU A 146 -24.12 -10.81 -0.03
CA LEU A 146 -24.20 -11.66 -1.23
C LEU A 146 -25.49 -12.51 -1.25
N ASN A 147 -26.36 -12.26 -2.23
CA ASN A 147 -27.60 -13.02 -2.46
C ASN A 147 -27.41 -14.40 -3.16
N VAL A 148 -26.17 -14.89 -3.27
CA VAL A 148 -25.82 -16.17 -3.89
C VAL A 148 -24.80 -16.93 -3.03
N PRO A 149 -24.80 -18.28 -3.06
CA PRO A 149 -23.84 -19.07 -2.30
C PRO A 149 -22.40 -18.76 -2.71
N TRP A 150 -21.49 -18.70 -1.75
CA TRP A 150 -20.08 -18.42 -2.02
C TRP A 150 -19.16 -19.24 -1.12
N TYR A 151 -17.99 -19.58 -1.65
CA TYR A 151 -16.97 -20.38 -0.97
C TYR A 151 -15.61 -19.68 -1.08
N CYS A 152 -14.97 -19.42 0.05
CA CYS A 152 -13.54 -19.10 0.08
C CYS A 152 -12.79 -20.27 0.70
N GLY A 153 -11.93 -20.92 -0.07
CA GLY A 153 -11.09 -22.00 0.44
C GLY A 153 -9.81 -21.46 1.07
N TRP A 154 -9.46 -21.99 2.24
CA TRP A 154 -8.15 -21.88 2.91
C TRP A 154 -7.78 -20.47 3.43
N THR A 155 -8.09 -20.20 4.70
CA THR A 155 -7.50 -19.08 5.48
C THR A 155 -6.32 -19.58 6.32
N PRO A 156 -5.27 -18.78 6.58
CA PRO A 156 -4.10 -19.20 7.36
C PRO A 156 -4.40 -19.74 8.77
N LYS A 157 -5.63 -19.52 9.29
CA LYS A 157 -6.01 -19.82 10.68
C LYS A 157 -7.17 -20.81 10.89
N GLY A 158 -7.71 -21.44 9.83
CA GLY A 158 -8.71 -22.51 10.01
C GLY A 158 -9.99 -22.10 10.75
N ALA A 159 -10.48 -20.87 10.54
CA ALA A 159 -11.70 -20.37 11.18
C ALA A 159 -12.97 -20.98 10.54
N LYS A 160 -13.94 -21.33 11.39
CA LYS A 160 -15.35 -21.54 11.02
C LYS A 160 -16.04 -20.18 11.07
N MET A 161 -16.97 -19.91 10.17
CA MET A 161 -17.65 -18.60 10.13
C MET A 161 -19.18 -18.71 10.06
N GLU A 162 -19.85 -17.87 10.84
CA GLU A 162 -21.30 -17.59 10.85
C GLU A 162 -21.60 -16.25 10.14
N VAL A 163 -22.82 -16.10 9.62
CA VAL A 163 -23.31 -15.02 8.75
C VAL A 163 -23.98 -13.93 9.59
N ALA A 164 -23.68 -12.65 9.34
CA ALA A 164 -24.48 -11.53 9.84
C ALA A 164 -25.26 -10.87 8.69
N THR A 165 -26.18 -9.95 9.00
CA THR A 165 -27.06 -9.30 8.03
C THR A 165 -27.15 -7.81 8.32
N SER A 166 -27.03 -7.02 7.24
CA SER A 166 -27.28 -5.57 7.07
C SER A 166 -26.07 -4.63 7.16
N VAL A 167 -25.91 -3.83 6.09
CA VAL A 167 -24.79 -2.90 5.85
C VAL A 167 -25.27 -1.51 5.43
N SER A 168 -24.44 -0.50 5.75
CA SER A 168 -24.45 0.84 5.18
C SER A 168 -23.19 1.05 4.31
N SER A 169 -23.36 1.75 3.18
CA SER A 169 -22.52 1.81 1.96
C SER A 169 -21.08 2.37 2.06
N ILE A 170 -20.12 1.72 1.37
CA ILE A 170 -18.74 2.20 1.08
C ILE A 170 -18.74 3.14 -0.16
N ARG A 171 -18.03 4.28 -0.11
CA ARG A 171 -17.98 5.32 -1.17
C ARG A 171 -16.63 5.31 -1.91
N GLN A 172 -16.64 5.31 -3.25
CA GLN A 172 -15.46 5.42 -4.14
C GLN A 172 -15.24 6.88 -4.59
N LEU A 173 -13.98 7.26 -4.85
CA LEU A 173 -13.61 8.50 -5.56
C LEU A 173 -14.14 8.51 -7.00
N GLU A 174 -15.23 9.24 -7.26
CA GLU A 174 -15.90 9.26 -8.57
C GLU A 174 -15.05 9.86 -9.70
N LYS A 175 -14.04 10.71 -9.40
CA LYS A 175 -13.30 11.46 -10.42
C LYS A 175 -12.13 10.73 -11.08
N TYR A 176 -11.35 9.92 -10.34
CA TYR A 176 -10.14 9.26 -10.87
C TYR A 176 -10.16 7.73 -10.77
N ARG A 177 -11.15 7.13 -10.10
CA ARG A 177 -11.26 5.66 -9.91
C ARG A 177 -9.91 5.02 -9.53
N LEU A 178 -9.20 5.65 -8.59
CA LEU A 178 -7.88 5.21 -8.15
C LEU A 178 -7.96 3.75 -7.69
N ARG A 179 -7.05 2.93 -8.22
CA ARG A 179 -6.83 1.55 -7.79
C ARG A 179 -5.42 1.48 -7.24
N HIS A 180 -5.22 0.67 -6.22
CA HIS A 180 -3.91 0.45 -5.65
C HIS A 180 -3.67 -1.04 -5.44
N CYS A 181 -2.40 -1.40 -5.31
CA CYS A 181 -1.93 -2.71 -4.91
C CYS A 181 -0.72 -2.47 -4.02
N THR A 182 -0.61 -3.22 -2.93
CA THR A 182 0.46 -3.06 -1.95
C THR A 182 0.99 -4.43 -1.60
N THR A 183 2.30 -4.58 -1.51
CA THR A 183 2.92 -5.82 -1.07
C THR A 183 4.13 -5.50 -0.20
N SER A 184 4.43 -6.37 0.75
CA SER A 184 5.55 -6.22 1.68
C SER A 184 6.32 -7.54 1.74
N TYR A 185 7.65 -7.46 1.62
CA TYR A 185 8.53 -8.62 1.76
C TYR A 185 9.47 -8.40 2.94
N GLU A 186 9.41 -9.28 3.94
CA GLU A 186 10.24 -9.16 5.15
C GLU A 186 11.69 -9.60 4.85
N GLY A 187 12.61 -8.63 4.83
CA GLY A 187 14.06 -8.90 4.82
C GLY A 187 14.63 -9.19 6.21
N ASN A 188 13.94 -8.74 7.27
CA ASN A 188 14.33 -8.85 8.68
C ASN A 188 13.42 -9.84 9.43
N GLN A 189 13.91 -10.40 10.54
CA GLN A 189 13.09 -11.26 11.42
C GLN A 189 11.89 -10.52 12.06
N LEU A 190 11.98 -9.19 12.13
CA LEU A 190 10.89 -8.28 12.46
C LEU A 190 10.77 -7.32 11.28
N GLY A 191 9.67 -7.37 10.53
CA GLY A 191 9.43 -6.40 9.44
C GLY A 191 9.34 -4.99 10.01
N GLU A 192 10.19 -4.08 9.54
CA GLU A 192 10.21 -2.68 9.97
C GLU A 192 9.48 -1.75 8.98
N ASP A 193 9.19 -2.22 7.75
CA ASP A 193 8.38 -1.48 6.78
C ASP A 193 6.89 -1.48 7.13
N ARG A 194 6.21 -0.38 6.84
CA ARG A 194 4.75 -0.24 6.91
C ARG A 194 4.24 0.45 5.65
N SER A 195 2.95 0.32 5.42
CA SER A 195 2.26 0.99 4.32
C SER A 195 0.83 1.27 4.72
N GLU A 196 0.30 2.39 4.30
CA GLU A 196 -1.08 2.79 4.60
C GLU A 196 -1.73 3.47 3.40
N HIS A 197 -3.05 3.50 3.41
CA HIS A 197 -3.82 4.33 2.50
C HIS A 197 -5.18 4.66 3.11
N TRP A 198 -5.76 5.75 2.64
CA TRP A 198 -7.16 6.09 2.91
C TRP A 198 -7.72 6.91 1.76
N VAL A 199 -9.05 6.92 1.67
CA VAL A 199 -9.81 7.69 0.68
C VAL A 199 -10.92 8.43 1.42
N ASP A 200 -11.00 9.74 1.20
CA ASP A 200 -12.01 10.60 1.82
C ASP A 200 -12.51 11.66 0.84
N GLY A 201 -13.78 11.57 0.45
CA GLY A 201 -14.38 12.46 -0.54
C GLY A 201 -13.62 12.44 -1.86
N ASP A 202 -13.07 13.60 -2.25
CA ASP A 202 -12.24 13.83 -3.45
C ASP A 202 -10.72 13.79 -3.17
N VAL A 203 -10.33 13.32 -1.99
CA VAL A 203 -8.94 13.24 -1.53
C VAL A 203 -8.57 11.79 -1.24
N ALA A 204 -7.35 11.40 -1.57
CA ALA A 204 -6.78 10.13 -1.15
C ALA A 204 -5.33 10.29 -0.75
N MET A 205 -4.87 9.42 0.13
CA MET A 205 -3.46 9.32 0.50
C MET A 205 -3.00 7.88 0.44
N TYR A 206 -1.76 7.70 -0.01
CA TYR A 206 -1.02 6.44 0.03
C TYR A 206 0.34 6.71 0.64
N ALA A 207 0.88 5.79 1.43
CA ALA A 207 2.19 5.97 2.05
C ALA A 207 2.97 4.67 2.18
N VAL A 208 4.30 4.81 2.16
CA VAL A 208 5.25 3.77 2.56
C VAL A 208 6.16 4.35 3.64
N TYR A 209 6.36 3.57 4.68
CA TYR A 209 7.24 3.86 5.79
C TYR A 209 8.30 2.79 5.88
N ASP A 210 9.56 3.20 5.91
CA ASP A 210 10.70 2.31 6.06
C ASP A 210 11.27 2.54 7.45
N GLY A 211 11.09 1.56 8.33
CA GLY A 211 11.47 1.66 9.73
C GLY A 211 12.89 1.16 9.95
N HIS A 212 13.59 1.77 10.91
CA HIS A 212 14.91 1.29 11.31
C HIS A 212 15.15 1.47 12.81
N GLY A 213 16.08 0.67 13.34
CA GLY A 213 16.46 0.71 14.75
C GLY A 213 15.38 0.19 15.70
N GLY A 214 14.44 -0.59 15.19
CA GLY A 214 13.26 -1.11 15.90
C GLY A 214 11.94 -0.59 15.33
N ASP A 215 10.85 -1.22 15.73
CA ASP A 215 9.50 -0.97 15.20
C ASP A 215 8.72 0.13 15.94
N ILE A 216 9.27 0.70 17.01
CA ILE A 216 8.56 1.66 17.87
C ILE A 216 8.21 2.95 17.12
N ALA A 217 9.17 3.56 16.42
CA ALA A 217 8.91 4.79 15.66
C ALA A 217 7.96 4.52 14.50
N VAL A 218 8.26 3.52 13.66
CA VAL A 218 7.46 3.25 12.47
C VAL A 218 6.02 2.85 12.80
N ASN A 219 5.78 2.06 13.84
CA ASN A 219 4.41 1.74 14.30
C ASN A 219 3.68 3.01 14.75
N PHE A 220 4.35 3.91 15.49
CA PHE A 220 3.74 5.16 15.91
C PHE A 220 3.41 6.07 14.72
N ILE A 221 4.33 6.17 13.77
CA ILE A 221 4.18 7.00 12.57
C ILE A 221 3.04 6.47 11.69
N HIS A 222 3.03 5.17 11.43
CA HIS A 222 1.93 4.49 10.73
C HIS A 222 0.59 4.70 11.43
N ASP A 223 0.57 4.65 12.76
CA ASP A 223 -0.67 4.92 13.46
C ASP A 223 -1.06 6.40 13.38
N THR A 224 -0.16 7.36 13.20
CA THR A 224 -0.44 8.78 13.51
C THR A 224 -0.43 9.70 12.29
N LEU A 225 0.55 9.56 11.40
CA LEU A 225 0.82 10.53 10.34
C LEU A 225 -0.35 10.65 9.37
N GLY A 226 -0.92 9.53 8.94
CA GLY A 226 -2.06 9.54 8.02
C GLY A 226 -3.28 10.26 8.57
N ARG A 227 -3.56 10.10 9.87
CA ARG A 227 -4.66 10.82 10.55
C ARG A 227 -4.40 12.32 10.61
N LEU A 228 -3.18 12.74 10.95
CA LEU A 228 -2.83 14.17 10.97
C LEU A 228 -3.01 14.81 9.59
N VAL A 229 -2.55 14.13 8.53
CA VAL A 229 -2.73 14.60 7.16
C VAL A 229 -4.22 14.67 6.80
N GLN A 230 -4.99 13.64 7.14
CA GLN A 230 -6.43 13.60 6.91
C GLN A 230 -7.13 14.77 7.62
N ASP A 231 -6.91 14.95 8.91
CA ASP A 231 -7.52 16.03 9.72
C ASP A 231 -7.15 17.43 9.19
N ALA A 232 -5.89 17.64 8.83
CA ALA A 232 -5.42 18.91 8.26
C ALA A 232 -6.12 19.25 6.94
N LEU A 233 -6.37 18.25 6.09
CA LEU A 233 -7.05 18.44 4.80
C LEU A 233 -8.56 18.66 4.97
N HIS A 234 -9.20 18.03 5.96
CA HIS A 234 -10.61 18.28 6.30
C HIS A 234 -10.85 19.70 6.77
N LEU A 235 -10.00 20.20 7.69
CA LEU A 235 -10.10 21.56 8.20
C LEU A 235 -10.00 22.60 7.07
N ARG A 236 -9.11 22.36 6.09
CA ARG A 236 -8.99 23.21 4.89
C ARG A 236 -10.30 23.26 4.09
N GLN A 237 -10.97 22.12 3.89
CA GLN A 237 -12.23 22.07 3.14
C GLN A 237 -13.36 22.84 3.84
N HIS A 238 -13.44 22.77 5.18
CA HIS A 238 -14.39 23.54 5.97
C HIS A 238 -14.14 25.05 5.91
N ASP A 239 -12.88 25.49 5.94
CA ASP A 239 -12.52 26.91 5.80
C ASP A 239 -12.84 27.46 4.40
N THR A 240 -12.78 26.63 3.34
CA THR A 240 -13.22 27.04 2.00
C THR A 240 -14.75 27.14 1.88
N ALA A 241 -15.50 26.22 2.49
CA ALA A 241 -16.96 26.19 2.39
C ALA A 241 -17.65 27.30 3.21
N THR A 242 -17.07 27.68 4.36
CA THR A 242 -17.61 28.76 5.20
C THR A 242 -17.43 30.15 4.59
N ASN A 243 -16.37 30.37 3.80
CA ASN A 243 -16.14 31.63 3.10
C ASN A 243 -17.03 31.83 1.85
N GLU A 244 -17.58 30.77 1.26
CA GLU A 244 -18.52 30.88 0.15
C GLU A 244 -19.96 31.21 0.60
N HIS A 245 -20.31 30.92 1.86
CA HIS A 245 -21.65 31.14 2.38
C HIS A 245 -21.89 32.52 3.02
N ASP A 246 -20.86 33.34 3.21
CA ASP A 246 -20.97 34.63 3.94
C ASP A 246 -21.24 35.85 3.03
N PHE A 247 -21.68 35.63 1.79
CA PHE A 247 -22.19 36.69 0.89
C PHE A 247 -23.71 36.60 0.70
N LYS A 248 -24.46 36.44 1.80
CA LYS A 248 -25.91 36.73 1.91
C LYS A 248 -26.38 36.43 3.35
N ASP A 249 -26.12 37.33 4.28
CA ASP A 249 -27.19 37.86 5.14
C ASP A 249 -26.70 38.96 6.07
N ASN A 250 -27.42 40.08 5.99
CA ASN A 250 -27.14 41.31 6.70
C ASN A 250 -27.90 41.27 8.03
N THR A 251 -27.28 40.77 9.10
CA THR A 251 -27.85 40.97 10.45
C THR A 251 -26.77 41.13 11.51
N ALA A 252 -26.74 42.33 12.08
CA ALA A 252 -25.83 42.73 13.15
C ALA A 252 -26.04 41.88 14.41
N VAL A 253 -24.97 41.24 14.90
CA VAL A 253 -24.91 40.70 16.26
C VAL A 253 -23.63 41.18 16.95
N VAL A 254 -23.82 41.59 18.20
CA VAL A 254 -22.96 42.41 19.04
C VAL A 254 -21.65 41.70 19.42
N VAL A 255 -20.54 42.43 19.23
CA VAL A 255 -19.16 42.05 19.59
C VAL A 255 -18.95 42.12 21.11
N VAL A 256 -18.37 41.07 21.68
CA VAL A 256 -17.65 41.14 22.98
C VAL A 256 -16.17 40.83 22.71
N PRO A 257 -15.22 41.69 23.12
CA PRO A 257 -13.82 41.51 22.76
C PRO A 257 -13.12 40.56 23.72
N SER A 258 -12.67 39.41 23.23
CA SER A 258 -11.66 38.59 23.92
C SER A 258 -10.36 38.63 23.14
N LYS A 259 -9.31 39.13 23.80
CA LYS A 259 -7.98 39.37 23.23
C LYS A 259 -7.30 38.05 22.84
N ARG A 260 -7.47 37.62 21.60
CA ARG A 260 -6.48 36.79 20.89
C ARG A 260 -6.09 37.55 19.64
N LYS A 261 -4.79 37.79 19.45
CA LYS A 261 -4.24 38.41 18.24
C LYS A 261 -4.69 37.57 17.04
N ALA A 262 -5.65 38.07 16.28
CA ALA A 262 -5.99 37.54 14.98
C ALA A 262 -4.80 37.81 14.04
N SER A 263 -3.98 36.78 13.81
CA SER A 263 -3.12 36.75 12.64
C SER A 263 -4.01 36.51 11.42
N SER A 264 -3.84 37.34 10.40
CA SER A 264 -4.51 37.28 9.10
C SER A 264 -4.76 35.85 8.60
N SER A 265 -6.00 35.57 8.19
CA SER A 265 -6.43 34.32 7.56
C SER A 265 -5.62 34.02 6.29
N CYS A 266 -4.54 33.27 6.42
CA CYS A 266 -3.81 32.67 5.32
C CYS A 266 -4.34 31.25 5.17
N GLN A 267 -5.09 30.96 4.09
CA GLN A 267 -5.37 29.58 3.71
C GLN A 267 -4.02 28.88 3.52
N SER A 268 -3.68 27.95 4.41
CA SER A 268 -2.43 27.20 4.32
C SER A 268 -2.49 26.31 3.09
N SER A 269 -1.50 26.43 2.19
CA SER A 269 -1.42 25.56 1.02
C SER A 269 -1.30 24.09 1.44
N THR A 270 -1.87 23.14 0.69
CA THR A 270 -1.72 21.69 0.93
C THR A 270 -0.26 21.28 1.17
N LYS A 271 0.68 21.94 0.48
CA LYS A 271 2.12 21.77 0.68
C LYS A 271 2.56 22.03 2.13
N GLU A 272 2.06 23.10 2.72
CA GLU A 272 2.40 23.51 4.07
C GLU A 272 1.68 22.65 5.11
N LEU A 273 0.43 22.25 4.86
CA LEU A 273 -0.30 21.30 5.70
C LEU A 273 0.45 19.95 5.82
N LEU A 274 0.99 19.45 4.72
CA LEU A 274 1.81 18.23 4.73
C LEU A 274 3.09 18.40 5.55
N ARG A 275 3.79 19.53 5.40
CA ARG A 275 4.97 19.84 6.23
C ARG A 275 4.64 19.86 7.71
N GLN A 276 3.58 20.57 8.08
CA GLN A 276 3.16 20.68 9.48
C GLN A 276 2.73 19.31 10.03
N SER A 277 2.03 18.48 9.25
CA SER A 277 1.61 17.14 9.68
C SER A 277 2.81 16.23 9.99
N TYR A 278 3.86 16.27 9.17
CA TYR A 278 5.10 15.51 9.43
C TYR A 278 5.82 16.01 10.68
N LEU A 279 5.98 17.33 10.84
CA LEU A 279 6.63 17.92 12.00
C LEU A 279 5.84 17.69 13.29
N GLU A 280 4.51 17.75 13.22
CA GLU A 280 3.62 17.43 14.34
C GLU A 280 3.70 15.95 14.70
N CYS A 281 3.68 15.04 13.73
CA CYS A 281 3.85 13.61 13.97
C CYS A 281 5.18 13.32 14.69
N ASP A 282 6.28 13.93 14.24
CA ASP A 282 7.59 13.76 14.85
C ASP A 282 7.61 14.32 16.28
N GLN A 283 7.01 15.50 16.50
CA GLN A 283 6.89 16.11 17.83
C GLN A 283 6.03 15.27 18.79
N LEU A 284 4.90 14.70 18.33
CA LEU A 284 4.08 13.80 19.13
C LEU A 284 4.83 12.52 19.49
N LEU A 285 5.66 11.99 18.57
CA LEU A 285 6.56 10.87 18.86
C LEU A 285 7.56 11.27 19.95
N LYS A 286 8.17 12.46 19.86
CA LYS A 286 9.07 12.99 20.88
C LYS A 286 8.41 13.07 22.26
N ASP A 287 7.17 13.56 22.31
CA ASP A 287 6.42 13.73 23.55
C ASP A 287 6.09 12.37 24.16
N LYS A 288 5.64 11.43 23.32
CA LYS A 288 5.43 10.02 23.71
C LYS A 288 6.73 9.44 24.27
N LEU A 289 7.86 9.66 23.62
CA LEU A 289 9.16 9.17 24.09
C LEU A 289 9.62 9.88 25.40
N THR A 290 9.27 11.15 25.56
CA THR A 290 9.60 11.88 26.78
C THR A 290 8.80 11.37 27.99
N ALA A 291 7.60 10.82 27.77
CA ALA A 291 6.73 10.33 28.83
C ALA A 291 7.18 9.02 29.50
N TYR A 292 8.08 8.24 28.87
CA TYR A 292 8.52 6.98 29.48
C TYR A 292 9.44 7.20 30.70
N GLY A 293 9.44 6.22 31.60
CA GLY A 293 10.26 6.23 32.82
C GLY A 293 11.78 6.20 32.54
N PRO A 294 12.61 6.57 33.53
CA PRO A 294 14.06 6.72 33.38
C PRO A 294 14.76 5.44 32.90
N THR A 295 14.26 4.26 33.27
CA THR A 295 14.80 2.97 32.83
C THR A 295 14.69 2.78 31.31
N VAL A 296 13.55 3.17 30.72
CA VAL A 296 13.32 3.03 29.26
C VAL A 296 14.15 4.06 28.50
N LYS A 297 14.22 5.30 29.01
CA LYS A 297 15.06 6.37 28.45
C LYS A 297 16.54 6.02 28.38
N ALA A 298 17.03 5.17 29.30
CA ALA A 298 18.42 4.72 29.32
C ALA A 298 18.72 3.58 28.31
N SER A 299 17.70 3.00 27.67
CA SER A 299 17.89 1.90 26.73
C SER A 299 18.29 2.41 25.34
N ARG A 300 19.30 1.78 24.72
CA ARG A 300 19.91 2.26 23.47
C ARG A 300 18.97 2.20 22.25
N GLY A 301 18.09 1.21 22.15
CA GLY A 301 17.17 1.06 21.01
C GLY A 301 15.99 2.04 21.01
N TYR A 302 15.85 2.82 22.08
CA TYR A 302 14.62 3.56 22.35
C TYR A 302 14.51 4.91 21.64
N CYS A 303 15.60 5.67 21.58
CA CYS A 303 15.65 6.95 20.87
C CYS A 303 16.39 6.87 19.53
N ASN A 304 16.89 5.67 19.19
CA ASN A 304 17.58 5.35 17.94
C ASN A 304 16.66 4.73 16.88
N THR A 305 15.39 4.50 17.24
CA THR A 305 14.36 4.06 16.29
C THR A 305 13.87 5.26 15.49
N GLY A 306 13.72 5.06 14.19
CA GLY A 306 13.25 6.08 13.26
C GLY A 306 12.54 5.45 12.08
N SER A 307 12.07 6.31 11.18
CA SER A 307 11.49 5.86 9.92
C SER A 307 11.59 6.92 8.84
N CYS A 308 11.89 6.47 7.62
CA CYS A 308 11.64 7.21 6.39
C CYS A 308 10.14 7.15 6.05
N ALA A 309 9.66 8.14 5.32
CA ALA A 309 8.25 8.23 4.95
C ALA A 309 8.07 8.94 3.61
N VAL A 310 7.45 8.25 2.67
CA VAL A 310 6.96 8.85 1.43
C VAL A 310 5.43 8.77 1.39
N THR A 311 4.77 9.91 1.21
CA THR A 311 3.31 10.00 1.08
C THR A 311 2.95 10.59 -0.28
N ALA A 312 1.93 10.03 -0.92
CA ALA A 312 1.28 10.55 -2.11
C ALA A 312 -0.15 10.96 -1.78
N VAL A 313 -0.43 12.26 -1.81
CA VAL A 313 -1.77 12.82 -1.60
C VAL A 313 -2.33 13.28 -2.93
N PHE A 314 -3.45 12.67 -3.32
CA PHE A 314 -4.29 13.09 -4.43
C PHE A 314 -5.32 14.08 -3.89
N ASP A 315 -5.30 15.32 -4.39
CA ASP A 315 -6.23 16.39 -3.99
C ASP A 315 -6.66 17.13 -5.26
N GLY A 316 -7.83 16.78 -5.78
CA GLY A 316 -8.32 17.29 -7.06
C GLY A 316 -7.44 16.84 -8.24
N ASP A 317 -6.96 17.79 -9.04
CA ASP A 317 -6.09 17.54 -10.20
C ASP A 317 -4.59 17.52 -9.87
N ARG A 318 -4.25 17.49 -8.58
CA ARG A 318 -2.87 17.58 -8.09
C ARG A 318 -2.50 16.34 -7.30
N LEU A 319 -1.27 15.91 -7.54
CA LEU A 319 -0.55 14.90 -6.78
C LEU A 319 0.53 15.61 -5.96
N TYR A 320 0.46 15.49 -4.65
CA TYR A 320 1.46 15.98 -3.71
C TYR A 320 2.29 14.81 -3.22
N ILE A 321 3.60 14.84 -3.44
CA ILE A 321 4.53 13.87 -2.88
C ILE A 321 5.28 14.55 -1.74
N ALA A 322 5.10 14.09 -0.51
CA ALA A 322 5.93 14.50 0.63
C ALA A 322 6.88 13.36 1.00
N ASN A 323 8.19 13.65 1.02
CA ASN A 323 9.23 12.66 1.30
C ASN A 323 10.13 13.08 2.46
N VAL A 324 10.44 12.13 3.34
CA VAL A 324 11.49 12.18 4.37
C VAL A 324 12.27 10.88 4.27
N GLY A 325 13.59 10.97 4.11
CA GLY A 325 14.45 9.79 3.94
C GLY A 325 14.64 9.37 2.48
N ASP A 326 14.97 8.10 2.29
CA ASP A 326 15.40 7.46 1.04
C ASP A 326 14.34 6.55 0.39
N CYS A 327 13.14 6.50 0.95
CA CYS A 327 11.97 6.05 0.18
C CYS A 327 11.79 6.90 -1.09
N GLN A 328 11.16 6.32 -2.12
CA GLN A 328 10.98 7.01 -3.38
C GLN A 328 9.57 6.86 -3.97
N ALA A 329 9.10 7.95 -4.60
CA ALA A 329 7.89 7.97 -5.41
C ALA A 329 8.26 8.14 -6.90
N VAL A 330 7.75 7.25 -7.75
CA VAL A 330 8.00 7.26 -9.19
C VAL A 330 6.69 7.22 -9.95
N LEU A 331 6.48 8.20 -10.83
CA LEU A 331 5.32 8.27 -11.72
C LEU A 331 5.62 7.55 -13.03
N GLY A 332 4.78 6.59 -13.39
CA GLY A 332 4.76 5.95 -14.71
C GLY A 332 3.87 6.72 -15.67
N LEU A 333 4.43 7.15 -16.80
CA LEU A 333 3.73 7.91 -17.83
C LEU A 333 3.89 7.30 -19.23
N GLU A 334 2.87 7.47 -20.06
CA GLU A 334 2.90 7.15 -21.49
C GLU A 334 3.29 8.38 -22.29
N ARG A 335 4.39 8.30 -23.06
CA ARG A 335 4.78 9.31 -24.04
C ARG A 335 4.41 8.87 -25.44
N GLU A 336 3.79 9.74 -26.22
CA GLU A 336 3.59 9.49 -27.65
C GLU A 336 4.94 9.47 -28.38
N CYS A 337 5.17 8.44 -29.20
CA CYS A 337 6.40 8.30 -29.99
C CYS A 337 6.06 8.13 -31.48
N THR A 338 6.94 8.62 -32.36
CA THR A 338 6.79 8.39 -33.81
C THR A 338 6.92 6.90 -34.13
N PRO A 339 5.98 6.33 -34.92
CA PRO A 339 5.87 4.89 -35.09
C PRO A 339 7.01 4.34 -35.95
N LEU A 340 8.09 3.88 -35.31
CA LEU A 340 9.15 3.10 -35.96
C LEU A 340 8.91 1.58 -35.84
N HIS A 341 8.13 1.12 -34.85
CA HIS A 341 7.99 -0.31 -34.52
C HIS A 341 6.56 -0.78 -34.17
N GLY A 342 5.51 -0.06 -34.59
CA GLY A 342 4.12 -0.53 -34.44
C GLY A 342 3.50 -0.36 -33.04
N GLN A 343 4.20 0.27 -32.09
CA GLN A 343 3.61 0.87 -30.88
C GLN A 343 3.60 2.39 -31.02
N ASN A 344 2.50 3.03 -30.60
CA ASN A 344 2.31 4.49 -30.70
C ASN A 344 2.79 5.25 -29.45
N PHE A 345 3.23 4.56 -28.40
CA PHE A 345 3.67 5.16 -27.15
C PHE A 345 4.84 4.39 -26.53
N GLU A 346 5.61 5.08 -25.68
CA GLU A 346 6.71 4.54 -24.89
C GLU A 346 6.50 4.88 -23.41
N TRP A 347 6.89 3.96 -22.52
CA TRP A 347 6.87 4.19 -21.08
C TRP A 347 8.03 5.07 -20.66
N ASP A 348 7.73 6.05 -19.81
CA ASP A 348 8.73 6.86 -19.14
C ASP A 348 8.47 6.91 -17.64
N ALA A 349 9.53 7.18 -16.88
CA ALA A 349 9.51 7.22 -15.43
C ALA A 349 9.95 8.59 -14.93
N LYS A 350 9.06 9.27 -14.21
CA LYS A 350 9.36 10.54 -13.57
C LYS A 350 9.48 10.34 -12.06
N VAL A 351 10.69 10.47 -11.53
CA VAL A 351 10.93 10.48 -10.09
C VAL A 351 10.32 11.75 -9.50
N LEU A 352 9.46 11.60 -8.49
CA LEU A 352 8.72 12.69 -7.84
C LEU A 352 9.19 12.99 -6.40
N SER A 353 10.31 12.40 -5.96
CA SER A 353 10.91 12.68 -4.66
C SER A 353 12.43 12.83 -4.76
N THR A 354 12.99 13.63 -3.85
CA THR A 354 14.44 13.75 -3.65
C THR A 354 14.89 12.74 -2.60
N LEU A 355 15.97 12.00 -2.88
CA LEU A 355 16.58 11.09 -1.91
C LEU A 355 17.29 11.89 -0.82
N HIS A 356 16.96 11.61 0.44
CA HIS A 356 17.56 12.25 1.60
C HIS A 356 18.63 11.35 2.24
N ASP A 357 19.75 11.17 1.53
CA ASP A 357 20.86 10.30 1.93
C ASP A 357 22.23 11.01 1.93
N CYS A 358 23.26 10.32 2.40
CA CYS A 358 24.62 10.86 2.49
C CYS A 358 25.37 10.97 1.15
N ASN A 359 24.79 10.49 0.05
CA ASN A 359 25.32 10.60 -1.30
C ASN A 359 24.78 11.84 -2.04
N ASN A 360 23.64 12.40 -1.58
CA ASN A 360 23.09 13.64 -2.10
C ASN A 360 23.86 14.88 -1.58
N PRO A 361 24.61 15.60 -2.44
CA PRO A 361 25.47 16.71 -2.01
C PRO A 361 24.69 17.90 -1.42
N ASP A 362 23.46 18.13 -1.87
CA ASP A 362 22.62 19.22 -1.36
C ASP A 362 22.16 18.92 0.07
N GLU A 363 21.80 17.67 0.36
CA GLU A 363 21.45 17.23 1.70
C GLU A 363 22.66 17.21 2.65
N VAL A 364 23.82 16.78 2.17
CA VAL A 364 25.07 16.85 2.93
C VAL A 364 25.37 18.28 3.39
N LYS A 365 25.20 19.26 2.49
CA LYS A 365 25.35 20.68 2.83
C LYS A 365 24.39 21.10 3.93
N LEU A 366 23.11 20.72 3.84
CA LEU A 366 22.11 21.04 4.86
C LEU A 366 22.42 20.41 6.22
N VAL A 367 22.92 19.18 6.26
CA VAL A 367 23.33 18.53 7.52
C VAL A 367 24.50 19.29 8.17
N ILE A 368 25.52 19.69 7.38
CA ILE A 368 26.68 20.46 7.89
C ILE A 368 26.24 21.82 8.43
N GLU A 369 25.37 22.53 7.72
CA GLU A 369 24.84 23.83 8.13
C GLU A 369 24.00 23.73 9.41
N ARG A 370 23.11 22.72 9.48
CA ARG A 370 22.22 22.49 10.62
C ARG A 370 22.98 22.12 11.90
N SER A 371 23.96 21.23 11.79
CA SER A 371 24.75 20.72 12.93
C SER A 371 25.94 21.60 13.31
N ASN A 372 26.36 22.49 12.41
CA ASN A 372 27.64 23.21 12.51
C ASN A 372 28.82 22.25 12.74
N ASP A 373 28.78 21.07 12.12
CA ASP A 373 29.83 20.06 12.13
C ASP A 373 30.39 19.89 10.71
N ARG A 374 31.61 20.39 10.49
CA ARG A 374 32.30 20.27 9.18
C ARG A 374 32.60 18.83 8.79
N ASN A 375 32.56 17.90 9.75
CA ASN A 375 32.75 16.47 9.53
C ASN A 375 31.46 15.70 9.81
N ALA A 376 30.29 16.30 9.58
CA ALA A 376 28.99 15.70 9.88
C ALA A 376 28.76 14.37 9.13
N ILE A 377 29.35 14.20 7.94
CA ILE A 377 29.23 12.98 7.14
C ILE A 377 30.55 12.21 7.22
N ARG A 378 30.52 11.05 7.87
CA ARG A 378 31.71 10.27 8.20
C ARG A 378 31.40 8.77 8.24
N LEU A 379 32.45 7.96 8.17
CA LEU A 379 32.32 6.51 8.29
C LEU A 379 31.90 6.12 9.71
N SER A 380 31.12 5.04 9.83
CA SER A 380 30.87 4.43 11.14
C SER A 380 32.16 3.90 11.76
N HIS A 381 32.16 3.69 13.07
CA HIS A 381 33.31 3.08 13.75
C HIS A 381 33.64 1.70 13.15
N ASP A 382 32.62 0.90 12.86
CA ASP A 382 32.78 -0.42 12.27
C ASP A 382 33.36 -0.35 10.85
N ASP A 383 32.90 0.61 10.04
CA ASP A 383 33.38 0.78 8.65
C ASP A 383 34.83 1.29 8.60
N GLN A 384 35.24 2.09 9.59
CA GLN A 384 36.64 2.53 9.73
C GLN A 384 37.58 1.36 10.04
N LEU A 385 37.14 0.40 10.86
CA LEU A 385 37.93 -0.77 11.27
C LEU A 385 38.08 -1.82 10.15
N ARG A 386 37.10 -1.91 9.25
CA ARG A 386 37.07 -2.96 8.21
C ARG A 386 37.95 -2.69 6.99
N HIS A 387 38.66 -1.55 6.89
CA HIS A 387 39.50 -1.18 5.73
C HIS A 387 38.85 -1.53 4.38
N VAL A 388 37.56 -1.17 4.21
CA VAL A 388 36.75 -1.55 3.03
C VAL A 388 37.14 -0.69 1.83
N ALA A 389 38.32 -0.95 1.28
CA ALA A 389 38.79 -0.37 0.02
C ALA A 389 38.57 -1.34 -1.16
N GLU A 390 38.18 -2.60 -0.93
CA GLU A 390 38.31 -3.63 -1.97
C GLU A 390 37.02 -4.09 -2.65
N TYR A 391 35.81 -3.97 -2.07
CA TYR A 391 34.56 -4.44 -2.73
C TYR A 391 33.27 -3.69 -2.34
N GLY A 392 33.23 -2.37 -2.57
CA GLY A 392 32.04 -1.53 -2.34
C GLY A 392 32.27 -0.57 -1.18
N GLY A 393 32.45 0.71 -1.51
CA GLY A 393 33.01 1.72 -0.62
C GLY A 393 32.31 1.81 0.74
N ALA A 394 33.07 2.18 1.78
CA ALA A 394 32.54 2.39 3.11
C ALA A 394 31.41 3.44 3.08
N ASN A 395 30.18 3.02 3.39
CA ASN A 395 29.00 3.88 3.33
C ASN A 395 29.13 5.02 4.35
N LYS A 396 29.15 6.26 3.85
CA LYS A 396 29.17 7.44 4.70
C LYS A 396 27.82 7.60 5.39
N ARG A 397 27.86 8.06 6.64
CA ARG A 397 26.68 8.19 7.50
C ARG A 397 26.67 9.55 8.19
N VAL A 398 25.48 10.08 8.44
CA VAL A 398 25.27 11.22 9.31
C VAL A 398 25.77 10.88 10.70
N ALA A 399 26.69 11.71 11.17
CA ALA A 399 27.44 11.56 12.40
C ALA A 399 28.20 10.22 12.56
N GLY A 400 28.36 9.43 11.49
CA GLY A 400 28.89 8.06 11.54
C GLY A 400 27.86 7.02 12.00
N SER A 401 26.57 7.36 12.06
CA SER A 401 25.50 6.54 12.63
C SER A 401 24.41 6.19 11.59
N LEU A 402 23.77 7.21 11.00
CA LEU A 402 22.56 7.04 10.18
C LEU A 402 22.84 7.23 8.68
N MET A 403 22.24 6.43 7.80
CA MET A 403 22.44 6.53 6.34
C MET A 403 21.66 7.70 5.72
N VAL A 404 20.50 8.03 6.30
CA VAL A 404 19.62 9.10 5.84
C VAL A 404 19.88 10.44 6.53
N THR A 405 19.62 11.53 5.81
CA THR A 405 19.79 12.92 6.27
C THR A 405 18.51 13.51 6.86
N ARG A 406 17.37 12.83 6.66
CA ARG A 406 16.06 13.17 7.21
C ARG A 406 15.33 11.90 7.64
N ALA A 407 14.68 11.95 8.80
CA ALA A 407 13.86 10.86 9.35
C ALA A 407 12.89 11.39 10.41
N LEU A 408 11.72 10.75 10.52
CA LEU A 408 10.92 10.83 11.74
C LEU A 408 11.55 9.91 12.80
N GLY A 409 11.47 10.25 14.09
CA GLY A 409 12.18 9.51 15.15
C GLY A 409 13.65 9.90 15.25
N ASP A 410 14.58 8.98 15.50
CA ASP A 410 16.04 9.28 15.57
C ASP A 410 16.43 10.48 16.45
N TRP A 411 15.71 10.65 17.58
CA TRP A 411 15.82 11.84 18.41
C TRP A 411 17.22 12.07 19.01
N TYR A 412 18.04 11.01 19.10
CA TYR A 412 19.45 11.11 19.50
C TYR A 412 20.30 12.01 18.57
N LEU A 413 19.86 12.24 17.33
CA LEU A 413 20.49 13.16 16.37
C LEU A 413 19.75 14.49 16.22
N LYS A 414 18.62 14.70 16.90
CA LYS A 414 17.80 15.92 16.78
C LYS A 414 17.72 16.77 18.04
N ALA A 415 17.79 16.17 19.23
CA ALA A 415 17.51 16.90 20.47
C ALA A 415 18.46 16.54 21.62
N ASP A 416 18.88 17.55 22.38
CA ASP A 416 19.88 17.45 23.45
C ASP A 416 19.49 16.46 24.55
N GLU A 417 18.20 16.37 24.87
CA GLU A 417 17.65 15.50 25.91
C GLU A 417 17.71 14.01 25.55
N PHE A 418 17.79 13.68 24.26
CA PHE A 418 17.95 12.31 23.76
C PHE A 418 19.36 12.02 23.25
N SER A 419 20.18 13.06 23.09
CA SER A 419 21.53 12.93 22.57
C SER A 419 22.57 12.69 23.65
N SER A 420 23.63 11.96 23.28
CA SER A 420 24.79 11.69 24.12
C SER A 420 26.09 11.95 23.33
N MET A 421 27.23 11.98 24.01
CA MET A 421 28.52 12.07 23.31
C MET A 421 28.69 10.87 22.37
N PRO A 422 29.21 11.07 21.14
CA PRO A 422 29.79 12.30 20.62
C PRO A 422 28.81 13.23 19.89
N TYR A 423 27.53 12.88 19.78
CA TYR A 423 26.55 13.59 18.96
C TYR A 423 26.04 14.89 19.58
N LYS A 424 25.81 14.88 20.91
CA LYS A 424 25.15 15.96 21.66
C LYS A 424 25.66 17.38 21.38
N PRO A 425 26.96 17.67 21.25
CA PRO A 425 27.43 19.04 21.03
C PRO A 425 27.05 19.67 19.66
N LYS A 426 26.46 18.88 18.77
CA LYS A 426 26.26 19.20 17.35
C LYS A 426 24.85 18.87 16.83
N VAL A 427 23.94 18.41 17.69
CA VAL A 427 22.53 18.28 17.30
C VAL A 427 21.92 19.68 17.06
N PRO A 428 20.95 19.83 16.16
CA PRO A 428 20.37 18.80 15.29
C PRO A 428 21.24 18.50 14.06
N TYR A 429 21.41 17.22 13.74
CA TYR A 429 22.03 16.75 12.51
C TYR A 429 20.99 16.54 11.39
N ILE A 430 19.86 15.92 11.70
CA ILE A 430 18.79 15.57 10.76
C ILE A 430 17.52 16.38 11.04
N THR A 431 16.51 16.26 10.17
CA THR A 431 15.18 16.86 10.35
C THR A 431 14.08 15.88 9.94
N ALA A 432 12.86 16.06 10.45
CA ALA A 432 11.66 15.37 9.98
C ALA A 432 10.86 16.21 8.96
N GLU A 433 11.37 17.37 8.56
CA GLU A 433 10.70 18.23 7.57
C GLU A 433 10.72 17.57 6.18
N PRO A 434 9.55 17.31 5.56
CA PRO A 434 9.49 16.69 4.26
C PRO A 434 9.86 17.70 3.17
N ASP A 435 10.55 17.22 2.13
CA ASP A 435 10.45 17.89 0.85
C ASP A 435 9.11 17.54 0.21
N VAL A 436 8.46 18.54 -0.39
CA VAL A 436 7.11 18.37 -0.97
C VAL A 436 7.11 18.83 -2.42
N VAL A 437 6.89 17.86 -3.32
CA VAL A 437 6.75 18.07 -4.76
C VAL A 437 5.28 18.08 -5.13
N VAL A 438 4.89 19.00 -6.01
CA VAL A 438 3.51 19.09 -6.53
C VAL A 438 3.54 18.82 -8.02
N HIS A 439 2.78 17.81 -8.45
CA HIS A 439 2.61 17.43 -9.85
C HIS A 439 1.14 17.63 -10.25
N ILE A 440 0.90 18.26 -11.39
CA ILE A 440 -0.45 18.41 -11.95
C ILE A 440 -0.72 17.20 -12.82
N LEU A 441 -1.77 16.46 -12.51
CA LEU A 441 -2.12 15.22 -13.20
C LEU A 441 -2.54 15.49 -14.64
N THR A 442 -2.02 14.67 -15.55
CA THR A 442 -2.30 14.71 -16.99
C THR A 442 -2.78 13.34 -17.48
N LYS A 443 -3.28 13.28 -18.71
CA LYS A 443 -3.71 11.99 -19.32
C LYS A 443 -2.58 11.01 -19.58
N GLN A 444 -1.33 11.50 -19.59
CA GLN A 444 -0.13 10.67 -19.77
C GLN A 444 0.20 9.90 -18.49
N ASP A 445 -0.23 10.41 -17.33
CA ASP A 445 0.07 9.85 -16.02
C ASP A 445 -0.83 8.64 -15.75
N LYS A 446 -0.23 7.46 -15.52
CA LYS A 446 -1.00 6.20 -15.42
C LYS A 446 -1.02 5.60 -14.03
N PHE A 447 0.11 5.65 -13.34
CA PHE A 447 0.24 5.12 -11.98
C PHE A 447 1.43 5.74 -11.26
N VAL A 448 1.42 5.65 -9.93
CA VAL A 448 2.54 6.04 -9.06
C VAL A 448 3.00 4.78 -8.31
N ILE A 449 4.30 4.56 -8.27
CA ILE A 449 4.94 3.54 -7.43
C ILE A 449 5.52 4.25 -6.21
N LEU A 450 5.12 3.81 -5.02
CA LEU A 450 5.76 4.17 -3.75
C LEU A 450 6.47 2.92 -3.24
N ALA A 451 7.74 3.04 -2.85
CA ALA A 451 8.46 1.95 -2.21
C ALA A 451 9.63 2.45 -1.34
N SER A 452 10.03 1.61 -0.38
CA SER A 452 11.27 1.72 0.40
C SER A 452 12.50 1.48 -0.48
N ASP A 453 13.68 1.75 0.08
CA ASP A 453 14.96 1.56 -0.61
C ASP A 453 15.18 0.08 -1.01
N GLY A 454 14.59 -0.89 -0.31
CA GLY A 454 14.65 -2.31 -0.62
C GLY A 454 14.21 -2.68 -2.04
N LEU A 455 13.36 -1.86 -2.69
CA LEU A 455 13.09 -1.96 -4.13
C LEU A 455 14.11 -1.16 -4.96
N TRP A 456 14.33 0.11 -4.59
CA TRP A 456 15.05 1.08 -5.41
C TRP A 456 16.56 0.86 -5.47
N GLU A 457 17.15 0.15 -4.49
CA GLU A 457 18.55 -0.26 -4.52
C GLU A 457 18.85 -1.26 -5.64
N VAL A 458 17.85 -2.03 -6.08
CA VAL A 458 18.03 -3.13 -7.05
C VAL A 458 17.24 -2.96 -8.35
N VAL A 459 16.20 -2.12 -8.37
CA VAL A 459 15.39 -1.85 -9.56
C VAL A 459 15.42 -0.36 -9.92
N PRO A 460 15.99 0.00 -11.09
CA PRO A 460 15.93 1.38 -11.57
C PRO A 460 14.48 1.85 -11.85
N PRO A 461 14.15 3.14 -11.65
CA PRO A 461 12.80 3.68 -11.83
C PRO A 461 12.12 3.31 -13.16
N LEU A 462 12.83 3.43 -14.29
CA LEU A 462 12.29 3.10 -15.61
C LEU A 462 11.96 1.61 -15.74
N LEU A 463 12.82 0.74 -15.20
CA LEU A 463 12.59 -0.71 -15.22
C LEU A 463 11.37 -1.07 -14.36
N ALA A 464 11.22 -0.44 -13.18
CA ALA A 464 10.05 -0.63 -12.32
C ALA A 464 8.75 -0.23 -13.04
N VAL A 465 8.73 0.92 -13.70
CA VAL A 465 7.58 1.37 -14.52
C VAL A 465 7.31 0.38 -15.66
N GLN A 466 8.32 -0.09 -16.38
CA GLN A 466 8.14 -1.07 -17.46
C GLN A 466 7.57 -2.40 -16.94
N VAL A 467 8.09 -2.90 -15.81
CA VAL A 467 7.57 -4.11 -15.15
C VAL A 467 6.11 -3.90 -14.75
N VAL A 468 5.80 -2.85 -14.00
CA VAL A 468 4.42 -2.55 -13.58
C VAL A 468 3.51 -2.39 -14.79
N SER A 469 3.96 -1.76 -15.87
CA SER A 469 3.15 -1.59 -17.08
C SER A 469 2.74 -2.92 -17.73
N ASN A 470 3.61 -3.94 -17.67
CA ASN A 470 3.32 -5.28 -18.19
C ASN A 470 2.25 -6.03 -17.38
N TYR A 471 2.05 -5.66 -16.11
CA TYR A 471 1.10 -6.32 -15.20
C TYR A 471 -0.11 -5.46 -14.82
N GLY A 472 0.02 -4.14 -14.89
CA GLY A 472 -0.93 -3.15 -14.39
C GLY A 472 -1.81 -2.49 -15.46
N ILE A 473 -1.57 -2.76 -16.75
CA ILE A 473 -2.22 -2.02 -17.85
C ILE A 473 -2.67 -2.98 -18.95
N TRP A 474 -3.74 -3.71 -18.67
CA TRP A 474 -4.70 -4.15 -19.70
C TRP A 474 -6.11 -3.64 -19.38
N ALA A 475 -6.19 -2.51 -18.70
CA ALA A 475 -7.44 -1.80 -18.43
C ALA A 475 -7.25 -0.32 -18.75
N ILE A 476 -7.62 0.08 -19.97
CA ILE A 476 -8.54 1.19 -20.29
C ILE A 476 -8.90 1.10 -21.78
N VAL A 477 -10.20 1.14 -22.03
CA VAL A 477 -10.90 1.36 -23.30
C VAL A 477 -10.82 2.82 -23.70
#